data_AF-A0A135V449-F1
#
_entry.id   AF-A0A135V449-F1
#
_cell.length_a   1.000
_cell.length_b   1.000
_cell.length_c   1.000
_cell.angle_alpha   90.00
_cell.angle_beta   90.00
_cell.angle_gamma   90.00
#
_symmetry.space_group_name_H-M   'P 1'
#
loop_
_entity.id
_entity.type
_entity.pdbx_description
1 polymer ?
#
loop_
_entity_poly.entity_id
_entity_poly.type
_entity_poly.pdbx_seq_one_letter_code
_entity_poly.pdbx_strand_id
1 'polypeptide(L)'
;MKFSAGLTILASLVSASPIELAKRADATPLTANITKNGNTGVNITVTNNSEDDIKIFTPGTVLDTAAVEKVAVFDGDNNRLPFDGVRLRMAPQNLLTDASFRTIKAGETITSAVDFAELHDLGSADAFKVMVNGGIPYAQAGSTTIAGVFSIASNTLNINNVNVTKAALTRTSYKQMIKRTIVQSDCKGTQNNTVTAALISCQKLARAAADYVSKDDKRLNEYFKSTTAASKKIIVDTFNKVASECSTRNKGVSKQYCSDVYKSCSPGVLAYTVPAYKYMVNCPLYFTALPLLTTGCHNQDQSTTTLHEMTHLLEVKGTLDYGIYGYTGLKTLTSAQNLNHADTYAVYANAVNQGKTC
;
A
#
# COMPACT_ATOMS: atom_id res chain seq x y z
N MET A 1 -32.19 0.21 26.40
CA MET A 1 -31.12 -0.59 25.76
C MET A 1 -30.08 0.36 25.20
N LYS A 2 -28.89 0.42 25.80
CA LYS A 2 -27.79 1.28 25.32
C LYS A 2 -27.00 0.50 24.27
N PHE A 3 -27.17 0.87 23.00
CA PHE A 3 -26.31 0.37 21.92
C PHE A 3 -24.97 1.09 21.99
N SER A 4 -23.95 0.39 22.49
CA SER A 4 -22.56 0.79 22.33
C SER A 4 -22.11 0.34 20.95
N ALA A 5 -22.13 1.23 19.97
CA ALA A 5 -21.51 1.00 18.67
C ALA A 5 -19.99 0.93 18.86
N GLY A 6 -19.43 -0.27 18.79
CA GLY A 6 -17.99 -0.48 18.76
C GLY A 6 -17.39 0.18 17.52
N LEU A 7 -16.52 1.17 17.75
CA LEU A 7 -15.75 1.85 16.73
C LEU A 7 -14.72 0.86 16.13
N THR A 8 -14.98 0.30 14.96
CA THR A 8 -14.01 -0.55 14.25
C THR A 8 -12.96 0.33 13.58
N ILE A 9 -11.74 0.30 14.11
CA ILE A 9 -10.59 1.01 13.58
C ILE A 9 -9.99 0.16 12.44
N LEU A 10 -10.28 0.51 11.18
CA LEU A 10 -9.37 0.17 10.07
C LEU A 10 -8.17 1.12 10.17
N ALA A 11 -7.22 0.79 11.04
CA ALA A 11 -5.87 1.31 10.99
C ALA A 11 -4.96 0.11 10.75
N SER A 12 -5.10 -0.52 9.58
CA SER A 12 -4.05 -1.39 9.07
C SER A 12 -2.74 -0.59 9.13
N LEU A 13 -1.68 -1.08 9.76
CA LEU A 13 -0.34 -0.47 9.68
C LEU A 13 0.54 -1.44 8.91
N VAL A 14 0.11 -1.82 7.72
CA VAL A 14 0.63 -2.97 6.97
C VAL A 14 2.06 -2.76 6.41
N SER A 15 2.68 -1.57 6.52
CA SER A 15 4.03 -1.32 5.97
C SER A 15 5.13 -1.27 7.02
N ALA A 16 6.34 -1.73 6.67
CA ALA A 16 7.56 -1.59 7.45
C ALA A 16 8.09 -0.14 7.52
N SER A 17 7.23 0.87 7.67
CA SER A 17 7.63 2.27 7.85
C SER A 17 7.63 2.65 9.32
N PRO A 18 8.58 3.50 9.78
CA PRO A 18 8.60 3.97 11.16
C PRO A 18 7.45 4.96 11.35
N ILE A 19 6.26 4.43 11.59
CA ILE A 19 5.36 5.10 12.50
C ILE A 19 6.04 4.92 13.86
N GLU A 20 6.43 6.01 14.49
CA GLU A 20 6.62 5.98 15.95
C GLU A 20 5.28 5.53 16.53
N LEU A 21 5.19 4.23 16.82
CA LEU A 21 4.15 3.60 17.61
C LEU A 21 4.32 4.07 19.07
N ALA A 22 4.38 5.37 19.29
CA ALA A 22 4.34 5.95 20.61
C ALA A 22 2.92 5.74 21.14
N LYS A 23 2.80 4.79 22.07
CA LYS A 23 1.59 4.34 22.81
C LYS A 23 0.67 3.38 22.06
N ARG A 24 1.05 2.10 22.07
CA ARG A 24 0.27 1.04 22.74
C ARG A 24 1.19 -0.14 23.02
N ALA A 25 1.78 -0.12 24.21
CA ALA A 25 2.39 -1.30 24.83
C ALA A 25 1.28 -2.19 25.42
N ASP A 26 0.24 -2.48 24.64
CA ASP A 26 -0.49 -3.72 24.87
C ASP A 26 0.47 -4.80 24.37
N ALA A 27 0.85 -5.74 25.23
CA ALA A 27 1.80 -6.79 24.88
C ALA A 27 1.31 -7.48 23.60
N THR A 28 1.96 -7.17 22.47
CA THR A 28 1.67 -7.84 21.21
C THR A 28 2.05 -9.31 21.41
N PRO A 29 1.17 -10.27 21.05
CA PRO A 29 1.52 -11.68 21.13
C PRO A 29 2.54 -12.08 20.05
N LEU A 30 2.81 -11.19 19.09
CA LEU A 30 3.73 -11.43 17.99
C LEU A 30 5.09 -10.79 18.24
N THR A 31 6.15 -11.60 18.23
CA THR A 31 7.54 -11.11 18.24
C THR A 31 8.14 -11.26 16.86
N ALA A 32 8.85 -10.24 16.38
CA ALA A 32 9.62 -10.29 15.15
C ALA A 32 11.13 -10.30 15.45
N ASN A 33 11.90 -11.02 14.65
CA ASN A 33 13.36 -11.01 14.70
C ASN A 33 13.93 -11.09 13.28
N ILE A 34 15.06 -10.44 13.05
CA ILE A 34 15.72 -10.39 11.75
C ILE A 34 17.17 -10.87 11.86
N THR A 35 17.57 -11.75 10.95
CA THR A 35 18.93 -12.31 10.87
C THR A 35 19.48 -12.18 9.46
N LYS A 36 20.81 -12.04 9.34
CA LYS A 36 21.49 -11.94 8.05
C LYS A 36 21.47 -13.29 7.33
N ASN A 37 21.22 -13.29 6.03
CA ASN A 37 21.25 -14.45 5.16
C ASN A 37 22.02 -14.11 3.86
N GLY A 38 23.31 -14.41 3.83
CA GLY A 38 24.16 -14.11 2.67
C GLY A 38 24.61 -12.65 2.58
N ASN A 39 24.66 -12.08 1.38
CA ASN A 39 25.19 -10.73 1.13
C ASN A 39 24.24 -9.64 1.63
N THR A 40 23.06 -9.60 1.03
CA THR A 40 21.97 -8.64 1.26
C THR A 40 20.65 -9.34 1.56
N GLY A 41 20.65 -10.67 1.66
CA GLY A 41 19.52 -11.44 2.13
C GLY A 41 19.35 -11.32 3.64
N VAL A 42 18.10 -11.36 4.09
CA VAL A 42 17.71 -11.41 5.49
C VAL A 42 16.58 -12.40 5.68
N ASN A 43 16.57 -13.07 6.83
CA ASN A 43 15.46 -13.89 7.28
C ASN A 43 14.72 -13.14 8.38
N ILE A 44 13.42 -12.99 8.22
CA ILE A 44 12.51 -12.39 9.18
C ILE A 44 11.68 -13.50 9.79
N THR A 45 11.72 -13.64 11.11
CA THR A 45 10.88 -14.58 11.84
C THR A 45 9.80 -13.83 12.58
N VAL A 46 8.55 -14.29 12.48
CA VAL A 46 7.41 -13.83 13.28
C VAL A 46 6.90 -15.00 14.11
N THR A 47 6.90 -14.86 15.42
CA THR A 47 6.52 -15.91 16.37
C THR A 47 5.26 -15.51 17.13
N ASN A 48 4.27 -16.40 17.16
CA ASN A 48 3.13 -16.28 18.07
C ASN A 48 3.51 -16.82 19.46
N ASN A 49 3.63 -15.93 20.44
CA ASN A 49 3.97 -16.27 21.82
C ASN A 49 2.75 -16.41 22.74
N SER A 50 1.53 -16.35 22.18
CA SER A 50 0.31 -16.61 22.94
C SER A 50 0.00 -18.10 23.02
N GLU A 51 -0.92 -18.45 23.92
CA GLU A 51 -1.45 -19.82 24.07
C GLU A 51 -2.53 -20.15 23.02
N ASP A 52 -2.99 -19.16 22.25
CA ASP A 52 -4.05 -19.29 21.27
C ASP A 52 -3.54 -19.18 19.83
N ASP A 53 -4.29 -19.76 18.90
CA ASP A 53 -4.08 -19.57 17.47
C ASP A 53 -4.48 -18.14 17.05
N ILE A 54 -3.64 -17.48 16.25
CA ILE A 54 -3.88 -16.12 15.78
C ILE A 54 -4.15 -16.11 14.28
N LYS A 55 -5.27 -15.52 13.87
CA LYS A 55 -5.60 -15.33 12.46
C LYS A 55 -5.21 -13.92 11.99
N ILE A 56 -4.24 -13.86 11.09
CA ILE A 56 -3.69 -12.61 10.56
C ILE A 56 -4.04 -12.37 9.10
N PHE A 57 -4.24 -11.10 8.72
CA PHE A 57 -4.33 -10.68 7.33
C PHE A 57 -2.92 -10.62 6.75
N THR A 58 -2.68 -11.32 5.63
CA THR A 58 -1.33 -11.45 5.07
C THR A 58 -0.96 -10.40 4.01
N PRO A 59 -1.87 -9.93 3.11
CA PRO A 59 -1.48 -8.99 2.07
C PRO A 59 -0.87 -7.70 2.61
N GLY A 60 0.19 -7.24 1.95
CA GLY A 60 1.00 -6.09 2.28
C GLY A 60 1.93 -6.27 3.49
N THR A 61 1.76 -7.31 4.31
CA THR A 61 2.55 -7.47 5.55
C THR A 61 3.94 -8.05 5.30
N VAL A 62 4.75 -8.15 6.35
CA VAL A 62 6.05 -8.85 6.32
C VAL A 62 5.96 -10.33 5.90
N LEU A 63 4.76 -10.91 6.04
CA LEU A 63 4.45 -12.30 5.67
C LEU A 63 3.78 -12.42 4.29
N ASP A 64 3.61 -11.32 3.55
CA ASP A 64 3.15 -11.35 2.17
C ASP A 64 4.21 -12.03 1.27
N THR A 65 3.75 -12.68 0.21
CA THR A 65 4.61 -13.20 -0.86
C THR A 65 4.92 -12.15 -1.92
N ALA A 66 4.11 -11.09 -2.03
CA ALA A 66 4.36 -9.98 -2.92
C ALA A 66 5.65 -9.22 -2.53
N ALA A 67 6.23 -8.50 -3.49
CA ALA A 67 7.43 -7.70 -3.26
C ALA A 67 7.08 -6.33 -2.66
N VAL A 68 6.45 -6.37 -1.49
CA VAL A 68 6.14 -5.21 -0.65
C VAL A 68 7.32 -4.89 0.28
N GLU A 69 7.27 -3.73 0.92
CA GLU A 69 8.35 -3.30 1.80
C GLU A 69 8.28 -4.03 3.14
N LYS A 70 8.99 -5.17 3.21
CA LYS A 70 9.06 -6.03 4.40
C LYS A 70 10.02 -5.53 5.46
N VAL A 71 11.04 -4.76 5.05
CA VAL A 71 12.07 -4.22 5.93
C VAL A 71 12.30 -2.74 5.59
N ALA A 72 12.60 -1.94 6.61
CA ALA A 72 13.20 -0.63 6.43
C ALA A 72 14.71 -0.78 6.31
N VAL A 73 15.30 -0.13 5.31
CA VAL A 73 16.74 -0.12 5.06
C VAL A 73 17.26 1.30 5.21
N PHE A 74 18.34 1.46 5.97
CA PHE A 74 19.04 2.72 6.16
C PHE A 74 20.51 2.56 5.80
N ASP A 75 21.11 3.60 5.25
CA ASP A 75 22.56 3.68 5.02
C ASP A 75 23.34 3.93 6.33
N GLY A 76 24.66 4.03 6.22
CA GLY A 76 25.55 4.33 7.36
C GLY A 76 25.25 5.65 8.07
N ASP A 77 24.64 6.60 7.37
CA ASP A 77 24.29 7.94 7.88
C ASP A 77 22.87 7.99 8.48
N ASN A 78 22.17 6.85 8.53
CA ASN A 78 20.77 6.71 8.94
C ASN A 78 19.76 7.36 7.99
N ASN A 79 20.13 7.61 6.73
CA ASN A 79 19.14 7.97 5.73
C ASN A 79 18.36 6.74 5.29
N ARG A 80 17.04 6.84 5.25
CA ARG A 80 16.20 5.75 4.76
C ARG A 80 16.30 5.64 3.25
N LEU A 81 16.61 4.44 2.78
CA LEU A 81 16.69 4.14 1.36
C LEU A 81 15.29 4.06 0.75
N PRO A 82 15.05 4.65 -0.44
CA PRO A 82 13.80 4.49 -1.17
C PRO A 82 13.52 3.03 -1.49
N PHE A 83 12.24 2.69 -1.55
CA PHE A 83 11.74 1.36 -1.92
C PHE A 83 11.12 1.37 -3.30
N ASP A 84 11.55 0.44 -4.15
CA ASP A 84 11.19 0.33 -5.57
C ASP A 84 10.18 -0.77 -5.89
N GLY A 85 9.72 -1.51 -4.88
CA GLY A 85 8.77 -2.58 -5.06
C GLY A 85 7.32 -2.11 -5.17
N VAL A 86 6.42 -3.02 -4.79
CA VAL A 86 4.98 -2.90 -5.05
C VAL A 86 4.30 -2.04 -3.99
N ARG A 87 3.37 -1.19 -4.44
CA ARG A 87 2.34 -0.51 -3.65
C ARG A 87 1.00 -1.19 -3.92
N LEU A 88 0.28 -1.60 -2.90
CA LEU A 88 -0.89 -2.45 -3.05
C LEU A 88 -2.14 -1.69 -2.60
N ARG A 89 -3.22 -1.77 -3.39
CA ARG A 89 -4.55 -1.35 -2.94
C ARG A 89 -5.29 -2.50 -2.28
N MET A 90 -5.52 -2.38 -0.97
CA MET A 90 -6.31 -3.36 -0.22
C MET A 90 -7.81 -3.23 -0.47
N ALA A 91 -8.49 -4.37 -0.54
CA ALA A 91 -9.93 -4.48 -0.63
C ALA A 91 -10.60 -4.04 0.69
N PRO A 92 -11.86 -3.57 0.63
CA PRO A 92 -12.61 -3.21 1.82
C PRO A 92 -13.06 -4.47 2.56
N GLN A 93 -13.39 -4.31 3.84
CA GLN A 93 -13.72 -5.39 4.77
C GLN A 93 -14.73 -6.42 4.23
N ASN A 94 -15.75 -5.95 3.52
CA ASN A 94 -16.81 -6.81 2.98
C ASN A 94 -16.37 -7.69 1.79
N LEU A 95 -15.16 -7.49 1.25
CA LEU A 95 -14.58 -8.30 0.18
C LEU A 95 -13.43 -9.20 0.67
N LEU A 96 -13.11 -9.17 1.96
CA LEU A 96 -12.08 -10.04 2.52
C LEU A 96 -12.64 -11.45 2.76
N THR A 97 -11.93 -12.46 2.28
CA THR A 97 -12.27 -13.86 2.44
C THR A 97 -11.23 -14.57 3.30
N ASP A 98 -11.48 -15.81 3.74
CA ASP A 98 -10.50 -16.58 4.51
C ASP A 98 -9.16 -16.73 3.80
N ALA A 99 -9.15 -16.71 2.47
CA ALA A 99 -7.93 -16.79 1.67
C ALA A 99 -7.03 -15.54 1.77
N SER A 100 -7.55 -14.43 2.31
CA SER A 100 -6.76 -13.23 2.67
C SER A 100 -6.03 -13.36 4.01
N PHE A 101 -6.30 -14.44 4.75
CA PHE A 101 -5.78 -14.63 6.09
C PHE A 101 -4.93 -15.89 6.20
N ARG A 102 -4.05 -15.89 7.19
CA ARG A 102 -3.28 -17.05 7.63
C ARG A 102 -3.45 -17.21 9.13
N THR A 103 -3.63 -18.44 9.59
CA THR A 103 -3.52 -18.75 11.02
C THR A 103 -2.07 -19.05 11.37
N ILE A 104 -1.58 -18.44 12.45
CA ILE A 104 -0.32 -18.75 13.12
C ILE A 104 -0.69 -19.49 14.40
N LYS A 105 -0.32 -20.78 14.51
CA LYS A 105 -0.65 -21.56 15.70
C LYS A 105 0.04 -21.02 16.95
N ALA A 106 -0.49 -21.33 18.12
CA ALA A 106 0.20 -21.08 19.38
C ALA A 106 1.65 -21.64 19.33
N GLY A 107 2.65 -20.80 19.61
CA GLY A 107 4.07 -21.16 19.55
C GLY A 107 4.67 -21.30 18.14
N GLU A 108 3.88 -21.19 17.05
CA GLU A 108 4.40 -21.28 15.69
C GLU A 108 5.30 -20.08 15.36
N THR A 109 6.43 -20.36 14.72
CA THR A 109 7.31 -19.35 14.12
C THR A 109 7.27 -19.47 12.60
N ILE A 110 6.98 -18.36 11.94
CA ILE A 110 6.97 -18.25 10.49
C ILE A 110 8.19 -17.49 10.04
N THR A 111 8.90 -18.02 9.05
CA THR A 111 10.07 -17.37 8.44
C THR A 111 9.73 -16.83 7.06
N SER A 112 10.06 -15.56 6.82
CA SER A 112 9.98 -14.85 5.54
C SER A 112 11.39 -14.42 5.14
N ALA A 113 11.87 -14.87 3.99
CA ALA A 113 13.17 -14.45 3.46
C ALA A 113 12.98 -13.32 2.42
N VAL A 114 13.86 -12.33 2.47
CA VAL A 114 13.90 -11.23 1.48
C VAL A 114 15.34 -10.82 1.24
N ASP A 115 15.67 -10.44 0.01
CA ASP A 115 16.93 -9.76 -0.31
C ASP A 115 16.63 -8.28 -0.57
N PHE A 116 17.05 -7.41 0.33
CA PHE A 116 16.69 -6.00 0.23
C PHE A 116 17.36 -5.29 -0.97
N ALA A 117 18.42 -5.86 -1.54
CA ALA A 117 19.02 -5.33 -2.77
C ALA A 117 18.10 -5.53 -4.01
N GLU A 118 17.12 -6.43 -3.95
CA GLU A 118 16.13 -6.59 -5.02
C GLU A 118 15.29 -5.32 -5.21
N LEU A 119 14.99 -4.62 -4.10
CA LEU A 119 13.98 -3.55 -4.04
C LEU A 119 14.52 -2.20 -3.55
N HIS A 120 15.78 -2.12 -3.13
CA HIS A 120 16.45 -0.88 -2.76
C HIS A 120 17.71 -0.68 -3.60
N ASP A 121 17.99 0.57 -3.96
CA ASP A 121 19.25 0.92 -4.61
C ASP A 121 20.33 1.17 -3.56
N LEU A 122 21.29 0.26 -3.46
CA LEU A 122 22.34 0.34 -2.44
C LEU A 122 23.48 1.30 -2.82
N GLY A 123 23.52 1.76 -4.07
CA GLY A 123 24.60 2.60 -4.58
C GLY A 123 25.98 1.99 -4.34
N SER A 124 26.90 2.79 -3.79
CA SER A 124 28.26 2.38 -3.42
C SER A 124 28.45 2.13 -1.93
N ALA A 125 27.39 2.23 -1.12
CA ALA A 125 27.48 1.98 0.32
C ALA A 125 27.61 0.48 0.60
N ASP A 126 28.41 0.13 1.60
CA ASP A 126 28.68 -1.26 1.99
C ASP A 126 28.24 -1.59 3.43
N ALA A 127 27.67 -0.63 4.12
CA ALA A 127 27.15 -0.74 5.49
C ALA A 127 25.70 -0.24 5.56
N PHE A 128 24.82 -1.07 6.13
CA PHE A 128 23.39 -0.80 6.22
C PHE A 128 22.80 -1.22 7.57
N LYS A 129 21.72 -0.56 7.96
CA LYS A 129 20.84 -0.98 9.06
C LYS A 129 19.53 -1.46 8.49
N VAL A 130 19.11 -2.65 8.91
CA VAL A 130 17.87 -3.28 8.45
C VAL A 130 17.01 -3.62 9.65
N MET A 131 15.74 -3.29 9.60
CA MET A 131 14.78 -3.60 10.66
C MET A 131 13.37 -3.78 10.12
N VAL A 132 12.54 -4.49 10.89
CA VAL A 132 11.10 -4.57 10.69
C VAL A 132 10.44 -3.69 11.75
N ASN A 133 9.60 -2.77 11.32
CA ASN A 133 8.69 -2.04 12.19
C ASN A 133 7.38 -1.82 11.45
N GLY A 134 6.32 -2.50 11.85
CA GLY A 134 5.04 -2.43 11.16
C GLY A 134 3.93 -3.03 12.00
N GLY A 135 2.80 -3.29 11.35
CA GLY A 135 1.62 -3.87 11.97
C GLY A 135 1.01 -4.96 11.11
N ILE A 136 0.54 -6.01 11.78
CA ILE A 136 -0.15 -7.13 11.16
C ILE A 136 -1.62 -7.07 11.59
N PRO A 137 -2.56 -6.76 10.68
CA PRO A 137 -3.99 -6.82 11.01
C PRO A 137 -4.41 -8.24 11.35
N TYR A 138 -5.31 -8.38 12.31
CA TYR A 138 -5.82 -9.69 12.73
C TYR A 138 -7.33 -9.72 12.74
N ALA A 139 -7.89 -10.91 12.59
CA ALA A 139 -9.30 -11.21 12.72
C ALA A 139 -9.54 -12.15 13.90
N GLN A 140 -10.75 -12.11 14.45
CA GLN A 140 -11.19 -13.13 15.42
C GLN A 140 -11.30 -14.50 14.76
N ALA A 141 -11.16 -15.57 15.55
CA ALA A 141 -11.36 -16.94 15.09
C ALA A 141 -12.72 -17.10 14.40
N GLY A 142 -12.75 -17.77 13.25
CA GLY A 142 -13.97 -17.95 12.45
C GLY A 142 -14.50 -16.70 11.74
N SER A 143 -13.79 -15.56 11.80
CA SER A 143 -14.20 -14.30 11.14
C SER A 143 -13.17 -13.86 10.10
N THR A 144 -13.63 -13.10 9.10
CA THR A 144 -12.77 -12.33 8.18
C THR A 144 -12.76 -10.84 8.54
N THR A 145 -13.47 -10.45 9.60
CA THR A 145 -13.51 -9.06 10.09
C THR A 145 -12.22 -8.73 10.82
N ILE A 146 -11.48 -7.74 10.30
CA ILE A 146 -10.29 -7.20 10.96
C ILE A 146 -10.74 -6.54 12.26
N ALA A 147 -10.29 -7.12 13.38
CA ALA A 147 -10.63 -6.69 14.72
C ALA A 147 -9.61 -5.68 15.29
N GLY A 148 -8.38 -5.70 14.77
CA GLY A 148 -7.33 -4.79 15.19
C GLY A 148 -6.02 -5.07 14.44
N VAL A 149 -4.94 -4.51 14.97
CA VAL A 149 -3.58 -4.67 14.43
C VAL A 149 -2.61 -4.99 15.56
N PHE A 150 -1.79 -6.02 15.35
CA PHE A 150 -0.64 -6.29 16.20
C PHE A 150 0.55 -5.51 15.68
N SER A 151 1.11 -4.63 16.50
CA SER A 151 2.41 -4.01 16.22
C SER A 151 3.51 -5.07 16.30
N ILE A 152 4.46 -5.00 15.36
CA ILE A 152 5.66 -5.83 15.37
C ILE A 152 6.89 -4.95 15.17
N ALA A 153 7.92 -5.20 15.98
CA ALA A 153 9.23 -4.58 15.85
C ALA A 153 10.30 -5.66 16.01
N SER A 154 11.31 -5.66 15.13
CA SER A 154 12.46 -6.55 15.25
C SER A 154 13.62 -5.87 15.97
N ASN A 155 14.67 -6.64 16.25
CA ASN A 155 16.01 -6.10 16.44
C ASN A 155 16.45 -5.28 15.21
N THR A 156 17.39 -4.34 15.40
CA THR A 156 18.12 -3.71 14.30
C THR A 156 19.29 -4.59 13.89
N LEU A 157 19.33 -5.00 12.63
CA LEU A 157 20.43 -5.78 12.06
C LEU A 157 21.40 -4.84 11.34
N ASN A 158 22.64 -4.77 11.82
CA ASN A 158 23.72 -4.08 11.12
C ASN A 158 24.38 -5.05 10.12
N ILE A 159 24.40 -4.68 8.84
CA ILE A 159 25.00 -5.45 7.77
C ILE A 159 26.17 -4.65 7.22
N ASN A 160 27.39 -5.09 7.55
CA ASN A 160 28.63 -4.49 7.08
C ASN A 160 29.28 -5.34 5.99
N ASN A 161 30.21 -4.74 5.24
CA ASN A 161 30.99 -5.37 4.19
C ASN A 161 30.11 -5.98 3.08
N VAL A 162 29.05 -5.28 2.67
CA VAL A 162 28.22 -5.69 1.54
C VAL A 162 29.06 -5.67 0.27
N ASN A 163 29.06 -6.78 -0.47
CA ASN A 163 29.60 -6.79 -1.82
C ASN A 163 28.64 -6.02 -2.74
N VAL A 164 28.97 -4.76 -3.00
CA VAL A 164 28.16 -3.81 -3.78
C VAL A 164 27.94 -4.28 -5.22
N THR A 165 28.94 -4.92 -5.84
CA THR A 165 28.82 -5.49 -7.19
C THR A 165 27.79 -6.62 -7.21
N LYS A 166 27.83 -7.52 -6.22
CA LYS A 166 26.85 -8.60 -6.10
C LYS A 166 25.45 -8.05 -5.81
N ALA A 167 25.32 -7.03 -4.98
CA ALA A 167 24.03 -6.38 -4.71
C ALA A 167 23.44 -5.72 -5.98
N ALA A 168 24.25 -5.01 -6.76
CA ALA A 168 23.83 -4.44 -8.03
C ALA A 168 23.40 -5.51 -9.06
N LEU A 169 24.08 -6.66 -9.07
CA LEU A 169 23.68 -7.82 -9.86
C LEU A 169 22.37 -8.42 -9.38
N THR A 170 22.17 -8.62 -8.06
CA THR A 170 20.90 -9.08 -7.48
C THR A 170 19.75 -8.19 -7.94
N ARG A 171 19.90 -6.88 -7.79
CA ARG A 171 18.93 -5.89 -8.24
C ARG A 171 18.63 -6.05 -9.73
N THR A 172 19.66 -6.06 -10.57
CA THR A 172 19.52 -6.17 -12.03
C THR A 172 18.85 -7.47 -12.45
N SER A 173 19.26 -8.61 -11.88
CA SER A 173 18.65 -9.92 -12.13
C SER A 173 17.18 -9.94 -11.75
N TYR A 174 16.84 -9.37 -10.58
CA TYR A 174 15.45 -9.22 -10.15
C TYR A 174 14.64 -8.38 -11.15
N LYS A 175 15.14 -7.20 -11.56
CA LYS A 175 14.50 -6.36 -12.60
C LYS A 175 14.29 -7.13 -13.91
N GLN A 176 15.25 -7.96 -14.32
CA GLN A 176 15.15 -8.74 -15.55
C GLN A 176 14.14 -9.87 -15.46
N MET A 177 14.04 -10.57 -14.33
CA MET A 177 13.01 -11.59 -14.13
C MET A 177 11.61 -11.01 -14.28
N ILE A 178 11.40 -9.80 -13.75
CA ILE A 178 10.14 -9.06 -13.88
C ILE A 178 9.87 -8.64 -15.32
N LYS A 179 10.88 -8.10 -16.03
CA LYS A 179 10.74 -7.68 -17.43
C LYS A 179 10.37 -8.82 -18.39
N ARG A 180 10.64 -10.08 -18.03
CA ARG A 180 10.33 -11.26 -18.86
C ARG A 180 8.86 -11.66 -18.83
N THR A 181 8.04 -11.11 -17.93
CA THR A 181 6.58 -11.21 -18.05
C THR A 181 6.13 -10.22 -19.12
N ILE A 182 6.06 -10.67 -20.38
CA ILE A 182 5.80 -9.82 -21.55
C ILE A 182 4.54 -8.96 -21.31
N VAL A 183 4.78 -7.66 -21.34
CA VAL A 183 3.81 -6.64 -20.97
C VAL A 183 3.36 -5.86 -22.21
N GLN A 184 2.17 -6.21 -22.76
CA GLN A 184 1.12 -5.35 -23.35
C GLN A 184 0.15 -6.12 -24.28
N SER A 185 -1.12 -5.62 -24.34
CA SER A 185 -2.34 -6.16 -24.98
C SER A 185 -3.11 -7.26 -24.21
N ASP A 186 -2.97 -7.32 -22.89
CA ASP A 186 -3.67 -8.31 -22.04
C ASP A 186 -5.10 -7.88 -21.66
N CYS A 187 -5.37 -6.59 -21.55
CA CYS A 187 -6.74 -6.09 -21.38
C CYS A 187 -7.58 -6.40 -22.62
N LYS A 188 -8.41 -7.45 -22.54
CA LYS A 188 -9.30 -7.89 -23.63
C LYS A 188 -10.77 -7.89 -23.19
N GLY A 189 -11.68 -7.85 -24.16
CA GLY A 189 -13.12 -8.01 -23.94
C GLY A 189 -13.68 -7.06 -22.86
N THR A 190 -14.40 -7.63 -21.89
CA THR A 190 -15.04 -6.90 -20.80
C THR A 190 -14.04 -6.14 -19.92
N GLN A 191 -12.87 -6.72 -19.62
CA GLN A 191 -11.84 -6.05 -18.82
C GLN A 191 -11.37 -4.75 -19.47
N ASN A 192 -11.19 -4.76 -20.81
CA ASN A 192 -10.81 -3.55 -21.55
C ASN A 192 -11.90 -2.47 -21.44
N ASN A 193 -13.17 -2.84 -21.55
CA ASN A 193 -14.29 -1.91 -21.39
C ASN A 193 -14.34 -1.32 -19.97
N THR A 194 -14.16 -2.18 -18.96
CA THR A 194 -14.10 -1.78 -17.55
C THR A 194 -12.98 -0.78 -17.28
N VAL A 195 -11.75 -1.07 -17.70
CA VAL A 195 -10.60 -0.16 -17.53
C VAL A 195 -10.84 1.15 -18.28
N THR A 196 -11.38 1.09 -19.50
CA THR A 196 -11.70 2.29 -20.28
C THR A 196 -12.68 3.20 -19.55
N ALA A 197 -13.77 2.62 -19.03
CA ALA A 197 -14.78 3.36 -18.30
C ALA A 197 -14.22 3.95 -17.00
N ALA A 198 -13.38 3.18 -16.29
CA ALA A 198 -12.75 3.62 -15.05
C ALA A 198 -11.74 4.77 -15.28
N LEU A 199 -10.96 4.75 -16.36
CA LEU A 199 -10.05 5.86 -16.72
C LEU A 199 -10.83 7.15 -17.03
N ILE A 200 -11.91 7.05 -17.81
CA ILE A 200 -12.79 8.20 -18.11
C ILE A 200 -13.37 8.77 -16.81
N SER A 201 -13.82 7.91 -15.90
CA SER A 201 -14.40 8.33 -14.63
C SER A 201 -13.35 8.87 -13.67
N CYS A 202 -12.16 8.24 -13.58
CA CYS A 202 -11.00 8.74 -12.85
C CYS A 202 -10.66 10.18 -13.27
N GLN A 203 -10.58 10.44 -14.58
CA GLN A 203 -10.29 11.79 -15.07
C GLN A 203 -11.33 12.80 -14.59
N LYS A 204 -12.63 12.47 -14.65
CA LYS A 204 -13.71 13.33 -14.17
C LYS A 204 -13.61 13.59 -12.67
N LEU A 205 -13.41 12.54 -11.88
CA LEU A 205 -13.23 12.63 -10.42
C LEU A 205 -12.05 13.52 -10.05
N ALA A 206 -10.90 13.32 -10.68
CA ALA A 206 -9.69 14.08 -10.41
C ALA A 206 -9.86 15.57 -10.75
N ARG A 207 -10.46 15.91 -11.90
CA ARG A 207 -10.76 17.31 -12.25
C ARG A 207 -11.72 17.95 -11.24
N ALA A 208 -12.81 17.26 -10.91
CA ALA A 208 -13.78 17.75 -9.93
C ALA A 208 -13.14 17.97 -8.56
N ALA A 209 -12.29 17.04 -8.11
CA ALA A 209 -11.56 17.14 -6.86
C ALA A 209 -10.61 18.35 -6.83
N ALA A 210 -9.85 18.57 -7.90
CA ALA A 210 -8.98 19.74 -8.06
C ALA A 210 -9.78 21.05 -7.99
N ASP A 211 -10.87 21.15 -8.74
CA ASP A 211 -11.74 22.33 -8.78
C ASP A 211 -12.46 22.60 -7.44
N TYR A 212 -12.58 21.59 -6.57
CA TYR A 212 -13.24 21.71 -5.28
C TYR A 212 -12.31 22.15 -4.15
N VAL A 213 -10.98 22.03 -4.31
CA VAL A 213 -9.98 22.38 -3.29
C VAL A 213 -10.20 23.81 -2.75
N SER A 214 -10.49 24.80 -3.59
CA SER A 214 -10.67 26.18 -3.13
C SER A 214 -12.06 26.49 -2.55
N LYS A 215 -13.00 25.54 -2.58
CA LYS A 215 -14.43 25.77 -2.29
C LYS A 215 -14.84 25.35 -0.87
N ASP A 216 -14.12 24.42 -0.26
CA ASP A 216 -14.47 23.89 1.07
C ASP A 216 -13.22 23.55 1.90
N ASP A 217 -12.82 24.53 2.71
CA ASP A 217 -11.71 24.38 3.65
C ASP A 217 -12.00 23.38 4.78
N LYS A 218 -13.27 23.17 5.15
CA LYS A 218 -13.62 22.19 6.18
C LYS A 218 -13.35 20.78 5.67
N ARG A 219 -13.80 20.50 4.44
CA ARG A 219 -13.54 19.22 3.78
C ARG A 219 -12.04 18.99 3.58
N LEU A 220 -11.30 19.98 3.10
CA LEU A 220 -9.84 19.87 3.00
C LEU A 220 -9.18 19.54 4.33
N ASN A 221 -9.60 20.22 5.41
CA ASN A 221 -9.06 19.97 6.73
C ASN A 221 -9.39 18.57 7.25
N GLU A 222 -10.55 18.02 6.91
CA GLU A 222 -10.93 16.65 7.28
C GLU A 222 -10.00 15.59 6.65
N TYR A 223 -9.76 15.69 5.34
CA TYR A 223 -8.98 14.68 4.62
C TYR A 223 -7.47 14.93 4.69
N PHE A 224 -7.04 16.17 4.49
CA PHE A 224 -5.61 16.52 4.39
C PHE A 224 -5.06 17.21 5.64
N LYS A 225 -5.91 17.59 6.59
CA LYS A 225 -5.51 18.25 7.86
C LYS A 225 -4.71 19.54 7.64
N SER A 226 -4.93 20.19 6.50
CA SER A 226 -4.30 21.45 6.13
C SER A 226 -5.13 22.16 5.07
N THR A 227 -5.21 23.48 5.21
CA THR A 227 -5.90 24.40 4.30
C THR A 227 -4.96 25.49 3.78
N THR A 228 -3.66 25.36 4.02
CA THR A 228 -2.66 26.34 3.58
C THR A 228 -2.59 26.43 2.05
N ALA A 229 -2.19 27.58 1.52
CA ALA A 229 -2.01 27.76 0.08
C ALA A 229 -1.04 26.73 -0.52
N ALA A 230 0.03 26.39 0.21
CA ALA A 230 0.99 25.37 -0.21
C ALA A 230 0.35 23.98 -0.30
N SER A 231 -0.40 23.54 0.72
CA SER A 231 -1.10 22.26 0.69
C SER A 231 -2.16 22.20 -0.41
N LYS A 232 -2.95 23.27 -0.58
CA LYS A 232 -3.93 23.37 -1.67
C LYS A 232 -3.26 23.22 -3.04
N LYS A 233 -2.12 23.88 -3.25
CA LYS A 233 -1.34 23.75 -4.50
C LYS A 233 -0.88 22.31 -4.74
N ILE A 234 -0.33 21.63 -3.72
CA ILE A 234 0.11 20.23 -3.83
C ILE A 234 -1.07 19.33 -4.22
N ILE A 235 -2.23 19.53 -3.60
CA ILE A 235 -3.42 18.70 -3.84
C ILE A 235 -3.94 18.92 -5.27
N VAL A 236 -4.07 20.17 -5.70
CA VAL A 236 -4.50 20.54 -7.07
C VAL A 236 -3.53 19.99 -8.11
N ASP A 237 -2.23 20.20 -7.94
CA ASP A 237 -1.21 19.72 -8.88
C ASP A 237 -1.25 18.19 -9.00
N THR A 238 -1.45 17.48 -7.88
CA THR A 238 -1.56 16.02 -7.88
C THR A 238 -2.79 15.57 -8.66
N PHE A 239 -3.98 16.11 -8.37
CA PHE A 239 -5.20 15.76 -9.10
C PHE A 239 -5.13 16.13 -10.58
N ASN A 240 -4.52 17.25 -10.95
CA ASN A 240 -4.33 17.62 -12.35
C ASN A 240 -3.44 16.63 -13.09
N LYS A 241 -2.36 16.16 -12.46
CA LYS A 241 -1.50 15.11 -13.04
C LYS A 241 -2.23 13.78 -13.16
N VAL A 242 -3.02 13.38 -12.16
CA VAL A 242 -3.86 12.19 -12.26
C VAL A 242 -4.87 12.33 -13.41
N ALA A 243 -5.54 13.47 -13.53
CA ALA A 243 -6.49 13.73 -14.62
C ALA A 243 -5.81 13.69 -16.00
N SER A 244 -4.55 14.13 -16.09
CA SER A 244 -3.75 14.02 -17.31
C SER A 244 -3.44 12.57 -17.65
N GLU A 245 -2.97 11.77 -16.69
CA GLU A 245 -2.64 10.37 -16.93
C GLU A 245 -3.89 9.53 -17.24
N CYS A 246 -4.99 9.74 -16.51
CA CYS A 246 -6.27 9.09 -16.78
C CYS A 246 -6.92 9.49 -18.13
N SER A 247 -6.44 10.56 -18.80
CA SER A 247 -6.98 11.02 -20.09
C SER A 247 -6.52 10.20 -21.30
N THR A 248 -5.51 9.37 -21.10
CA THR A 248 -4.84 8.64 -22.16
C THR A 248 -4.80 7.15 -21.85
N ARG A 249 -4.74 6.33 -22.91
CA ARG A 249 -4.76 4.86 -22.83
C ARG A 249 -3.53 4.19 -23.42
N ASN A 250 -2.85 4.87 -24.34
CA ASN A 250 -1.71 4.36 -25.10
C ASN A 250 -0.54 5.34 -25.13
N LYS A 251 -0.68 6.47 -24.44
CA LYS A 251 0.33 7.51 -24.20
C LYS A 251 0.31 7.81 -22.70
N GLY A 252 1.28 8.56 -22.20
CA GLY A 252 1.36 8.89 -20.78
C GLY A 252 2.69 8.40 -20.18
N VAL A 253 2.78 8.46 -18.86
CA VAL A 253 3.99 8.10 -18.12
C VAL A 253 4.00 6.65 -17.68
N SER A 254 2.85 5.97 -17.72
CA SER A 254 2.68 4.62 -17.19
C SER A 254 2.00 3.64 -18.16
N LYS A 255 2.06 2.35 -17.81
CA LYS A 255 1.30 1.28 -18.45
C LYS A 255 0.26 0.71 -17.48
N GLN A 256 -0.90 0.30 -18.00
CA GLN A 256 -1.95 -0.38 -17.24
C GLN A 256 -2.12 -1.82 -17.73
N TYR A 257 -2.12 -2.78 -16.81
CA TYR A 257 -2.41 -4.19 -17.10
C TYR A 257 -3.69 -4.66 -16.42
N CYS A 258 -4.28 -5.71 -17.01
CA CYS A 258 -5.46 -6.42 -16.51
C CYS A 258 -5.12 -7.83 -15.99
N SER A 259 -3.89 -8.28 -16.21
CA SER A 259 -3.33 -9.52 -15.72
C SER A 259 -2.19 -9.25 -14.74
N ASP A 260 -2.00 -10.18 -13.79
CA ASP A 260 -1.00 -10.07 -12.74
C ASP A 260 0.41 -10.36 -13.27
N VAL A 261 1.04 -9.34 -13.85
CA VAL A 261 2.36 -9.46 -14.47
C VAL A 261 3.52 -9.52 -13.47
N TYR A 262 3.25 -9.27 -12.19
CA TYR A 262 4.24 -9.24 -11.11
C TYR A 262 3.97 -10.25 -10.00
N LYS A 263 2.92 -11.08 -10.13
CA LYS A 263 2.50 -12.06 -9.12
C LYS A 263 2.26 -11.42 -7.75
N SER A 264 1.63 -10.24 -7.75
CA SER A 264 1.31 -9.47 -6.54
C SER A 264 -0.18 -9.27 -6.31
N CYS A 265 -1.01 -9.87 -7.17
CA CYS A 265 -2.41 -10.05 -6.85
C CYS A 265 -2.58 -11.24 -5.93
N SER A 266 -3.28 -11.03 -4.83
CA SER A 266 -3.66 -12.06 -3.87
C SER A 266 -5.08 -11.76 -3.35
N PRO A 267 -5.75 -12.73 -2.70
CA PRO A 267 -7.05 -12.47 -2.09
C PRO A 267 -6.99 -11.26 -1.15
N GLY A 268 -7.89 -10.28 -1.35
CA GLY A 268 -7.89 -9.03 -0.58
C GLY A 268 -7.10 -7.89 -1.20
N VAL A 269 -6.51 -8.07 -2.39
CA VAL A 269 -5.85 -7.02 -3.17
C VAL A 269 -6.70 -6.64 -4.38
N LEU A 270 -6.98 -5.35 -4.54
CA LEU A 270 -7.75 -4.81 -5.67
C LEU A 270 -6.85 -4.45 -6.86
N ALA A 271 -5.71 -3.83 -6.59
CA ALA A 271 -4.79 -3.36 -7.61
C ALA A 271 -3.41 -3.16 -6.99
N TYR A 272 -2.41 -2.90 -7.83
CA TYR A 272 -1.10 -2.49 -7.37
C TYR A 272 -0.36 -1.63 -8.40
N THR A 273 0.59 -0.84 -7.90
CA THR A 273 1.54 -0.05 -8.69
C THR A 273 2.96 -0.48 -8.41
N VAL A 274 3.80 -0.51 -9.43
CA VAL A 274 5.26 -0.62 -9.27
C VAL A 274 5.89 0.68 -9.76
N PRO A 275 6.09 1.68 -8.87
CA PRO A 275 6.49 3.03 -9.27
C PRO A 275 7.81 3.04 -10.05
N ALA A 276 8.79 2.23 -9.64
CA ALA A 276 10.08 2.13 -10.29
C ALA A 276 10.02 1.61 -11.76
N TYR A 277 8.93 0.95 -12.14
CA TYR A 277 8.70 0.45 -13.50
C TYR A 277 7.55 1.14 -14.22
N LYS A 278 6.92 2.13 -13.59
CA LYS A 278 5.88 2.98 -14.19
C LYS A 278 4.73 2.16 -14.75
N TYR A 279 4.21 1.22 -13.97
CA TYR A 279 3.00 0.53 -14.36
C TYR A 279 2.12 0.16 -13.17
N MET A 280 0.86 -0.07 -13.51
CA MET A 280 -0.21 -0.42 -12.59
C MET A 280 -0.91 -1.69 -13.10
N VAL A 281 -1.48 -2.44 -12.17
CA VAL A 281 -2.19 -3.68 -12.44
C VAL A 281 -3.48 -3.70 -11.66
N ASN A 282 -4.56 -4.02 -12.37
CA ASN A 282 -5.84 -4.31 -11.73
C ASN A 282 -5.90 -5.81 -11.45
N CYS A 283 -6.08 -6.18 -10.18
CA CYS A 283 -6.22 -7.56 -9.75
C CYS A 283 -7.63 -8.10 -10.03
N PRO A 284 -7.86 -9.42 -9.98
CA PRO A 284 -9.18 -9.99 -10.30
C PRO A 284 -10.36 -9.35 -9.56
N LEU A 285 -10.21 -9.02 -8.26
CA LEU A 285 -11.26 -8.37 -7.46
C LEU A 285 -11.70 -7.01 -8.00
N TYR A 286 -10.80 -6.25 -8.65
CA TYR A 286 -11.16 -4.99 -9.30
C TYR A 286 -12.27 -5.18 -10.36
N PHE A 287 -12.19 -6.27 -11.11
CA PHE A 287 -13.12 -6.56 -12.20
C PHE A 287 -14.41 -7.22 -11.70
N THR A 288 -14.31 -8.07 -10.68
CA THR A 288 -15.42 -8.93 -10.27
C THR A 288 -16.24 -8.38 -9.10
N ALA A 289 -15.66 -7.50 -8.27
CA ALA A 289 -16.28 -7.06 -7.02
C ALA A 289 -16.51 -5.56 -6.90
N LEU A 290 -15.76 -4.72 -7.64
CA LEU A 290 -15.94 -3.28 -7.59
C LEU A 290 -16.93 -2.78 -8.65
N PRO A 291 -17.85 -1.86 -8.30
CA PRO A 291 -18.61 -1.12 -9.30
C PRO A 291 -17.70 -0.11 -10.02
N LEU A 292 -18.17 0.44 -11.14
CA LEU A 292 -17.47 1.54 -11.82
C LEU A 292 -17.34 2.78 -10.93
N LEU A 293 -18.47 3.18 -10.35
CA LEU A 293 -18.60 4.27 -9.38
C LEU A 293 -19.53 3.81 -8.26
N THR A 294 -19.14 4.06 -7.02
CA THR A 294 -20.00 3.82 -5.86
C THR A 294 -20.92 5.01 -5.59
N THR A 295 -22.03 4.76 -4.90
CA THR A 295 -22.96 5.80 -4.38
C THR A 295 -22.77 6.06 -2.88
N GLY A 296 -21.92 5.28 -2.21
CA GLY A 296 -21.66 5.43 -0.78
C GLY A 296 -20.43 6.28 -0.48
N CYS A 297 -20.50 7.01 0.63
CA CYS A 297 -19.36 7.76 1.15
C CYS A 297 -18.19 6.86 1.50
N HIS A 298 -17.02 7.23 0.99
CA HIS A 298 -15.74 6.59 1.27
C HIS A 298 -15.63 5.13 0.83
N ASN A 299 -16.63 4.64 0.09
CA ASN A 299 -16.59 3.32 -0.51
C ASN A 299 -15.58 3.29 -1.65
N GLN A 300 -15.05 2.09 -1.90
CA GLN A 300 -14.13 1.85 -2.99
C GLN A 300 -14.89 1.47 -4.26
N ASP A 301 -14.37 1.91 -5.40
CA ASP A 301 -14.85 1.57 -6.73
C ASP A 301 -13.66 1.51 -7.71
N GLN A 302 -13.93 1.13 -8.95
CA GLN A 302 -12.90 1.01 -9.99
C GLN A 302 -12.24 2.37 -10.30
N SER A 303 -13.02 3.45 -10.30
CA SER A 303 -12.54 4.79 -10.67
C SER A 303 -11.60 5.38 -9.61
N THR A 304 -11.94 5.25 -8.34
CA THR A 304 -11.15 5.69 -7.19
C THR A 304 -9.97 4.78 -6.92
N THR A 305 -10.09 3.47 -7.20
CA THR A 305 -8.96 2.54 -7.19
C THR A 305 -7.95 2.92 -8.28
N THR A 306 -8.41 3.22 -9.50
CA THR A 306 -7.53 3.72 -10.57
C THR A 306 -6.86 5.04 -10.15
N LEU A 307 -7.62 5.98 -9.57
CA LEU A 307 -7.08 7.24 -9.06
C LEU A 307 -5.99 7.03 -8.00
N HIS A 308 -6.22 6.10 -7.07
CA HIS A 308 -5.27 5.71 -6.02
C HIS A 308 -3.94 5.25 -6.64
N GLU A 309 -4.00 4.27 -7.54
CA GLU A 309 -2.79 3.73 -8.20
C GLU A 309 -2.02 4.81 -8.97
N MET A 310 -2.74 5.70 -9.66
CA MET A 310 -2.11 6.81 -10.39
C MET A 310 -1.28 7.72 -9.48
N THR A 311 -1.68 7.88 -8.22
CA THR A 311 -0.95 8.74 -7.27
C THR A 311 0.41 8.15 -6.86
N HIS A 312 0.55 6.82 -6.92
CA HIS A 312 1.81 6.13 -6.61
C HIS A 312 2.90 6.35 -7.65
N LEU A 313 2.53 6.69 -8.89
CA LEU A 313 3.49 7.02 -9.95
C LEU A 313 4.33 8.22 -9.52
N LEU A 314 5.66 8.09 -9.65
CA LEU A 314 6.61 9.12 -9.22
C LEU A 314 6.43 10.43 -10.02
N GLU A 315 6.06 10.32 -11.30
CA GLU A 315 5.76 11.44 -12.17
C GLU A 315 4.50 12.22 -11.73
N VAL A 316 3.57 11.53 -11.08
CA VAL A 316 2.36 12.13 -10.52
C VAL A 316 2.68 12.76 -9.16
N LYS A 317 2.90 11.92 -8.13
CA LYS A 317 3.19 12.37 -6.77
C LYS A 317 4.14 11.46 -6.01
N GLY A 318 4.16 10.16 -6.31
CA GLY A 318 4.93 9.17 -5.55
C GLY A 318 4.37 8.96 -4.14
N THR A 319 3.04 8.92 -4.01
CA THR A 319 2.38 8.66 -2.72
C THR A 319 2.77 7.28 -2.17
N LEU A 320 2.61 7.14 -0.86
CA LEU A 320 2.78 5.89 -0.12
C LEU A 320 1.43 5.44 0.44
N ASP A 321 1.35 4.18 0.88
CA ASP A 321 0.18 3.66 1.59
C ASP A 321 0.31 3.76 3.11
N TYR A 322 1.53 3.85 3.63
CA TYR A 322 1.83 3.70 5.07
C TYR A 322 1.24 2.43 5.71
N GLY A 323 0.80 1.49 4.88
CA GLY A 323 0.06 0.31 5.28
C GLY A 323 -1.34 0.57 5.83
N ILE A 324 -1.84 1.81 5.73
CA ILE A 324 -3.15 2.25 6.22
C ILE A 324 -4.12 2.41 5.05
N TYR A 325 -5.38 2.02 5.23
CA TYR A 325 -6.40 2.16 4.19
C TYR A 325 -7.76 2.58 4.75
N GLY A 326 -8.57 3.20 3.90
CA GLY A 326 -9.90 3.70 4.16
C GLY A 326 -9.94 5.03 4.90
N TYR A 327 -11.16 5.56 5.03
CA TYR A 327 -11.43 6.81 5.72
C TYR A 327 -11.07 6.78 7.22
N THR A 328 -11.28 5.65 7.89
CA THR A 328 -10.87 5.52 9.28
C THR A 328 -9.36 5.58 9.43
N GLY A 329 -8.63 5.00 8.48
CA GLY A 329 -7.18 4.99 8.43
C GLY A 329 -6.59 6.38 8.26
N LEU A 330 -7.01 7.14 7.24
CA LEU A 330 -6.45 8.48 6.99
C LEU A 330 -6.64 9.47 8.16
N LYS A 331 -7.62 9.22 9.04
CA LYS A 331 -7.82 10.03 10.26
C LYS A 331 -6.69 9.84 11.29
N THR A 332 -5.91 8.77 11.23
CA THR A 332 -4.77 8.56 12.15
C THR A 332 -3.48 9.24 11.66
N LEU A 333 -3.40 9.56 10.37
CA LEU A 333 -2.20 10.12 9.74
C LEU A 333 -2.01 11.62 10.03
N THR A 334 -0.77 12.09 10.09
CA THR A 334 -0.47 13.54 10.14
C THR A 334 -0.85 14.23 8.82
N SER A 335 -0.89 15.57 8.80
CA SER A 335 -1.14 16.31 7.54
C SER A 335 -0.09 15.99 6.46
N ALA A 336 1.19 15.95 6.84
CA ALA A 336 2.28 15.63 5.91
C ALA A 336 2.13 14.22 5.32
N GLN A 337 1.72 13.24 6.14
CA GLN A 337 1.42 11.89 5.66
C GLN A 337 0.20 11.89 4.74
N ASN A 338 -0.90 12.55 5.10
CA ASN A 338 -2.11 12.61 4.27
C ASN A 338 -1.87 13.27 2.91
N LEU A 339 -1.03 14.30 2.84
CA LEU A 339 -0.60 14.90 1.56
C LEU A 339 0.22 13.95 0.69
N ASN A 340 0.78 12.89 1.27
CA ASN A 340 1.59 11.88 0.60
C ASN A 340 0.95 10.47 0.66
N HIS A 341 -0.34 10.37 0.96
CA HIS A 341 -1.04 9.11 1.13
C HIS A 341 -2.03 8.88 -0.02
N ALA A 342 -1.89 7.77 -0.74
CA ALA A 342 -2.65 7.50 -1.96
C ALA A 342 -4.17 7.45 -1.70
N ASP A 343 -4.58 6.82 -0.60
CA ASP A 343 -6.00 6.68 -0.30
C ASP A 343 -6.66 7.99 0.13
N THR A 344 -5.91 8.93 0.68
CA THR A 344 -6.46 10.25 1.02
C THR A 344 -6.97 10.96 -0.24
N TYR A 345 -6.26 10.85 -1.37
CA TYR A 345 -6.72 11.39 -2.66
C TYR A 345 -7.95 10.66 -3.20
N ALA A 346 -7.97 9.33 -3.12
CA ALA A 346 -9.08 8.50 -3.59
C ALA A 346 -10.38 8.76 -2.80
N VAL A 347 -10.29 8.77 -1.47
CA VAL A 347 -11.43 8.99 -0.58
C VAL A 347 -11.92 10.45 -0.68
N TYR A 348 -11.00 11.44 -0.78
CA TYR A 348 -11.39 12.83 -1.00
C TYR A 348 -12.14 13.00 -2.33
N ALA A 349 -11.64 12.41 -3.43
CA ALA A 349 -12.29 12.48 -4.73
C ALA A 349 -13.68 11.82 -4.73
N ASN A 350 -13.84 10.69 -4.03
CA ASN A 350 -15.13 10.09 -3.78
C ASN A 350 -16.07 11.07 -3.05
N ALA A 351 -15.63 11.64 -1.92
CA ALA A 351 -16.46 12.55 -1.12
C ALA A 351 -16.89 13.79 -1.92
N VAL A 352 -16.00 14.37 -2.72
CA VAL A 352 -16.33 15.47 -3.64
C VAL A 352 -17.41 15.04 -4.64
N ASN A 353 -17.31 13.83 -5.21
CA ASN A 353 -18.29 13.32 -6.17
C ASN A 353 -19.66 13.03 -5.55
N GLN A 354 -19.70 12.54 -4.31
CA GLN A 354 -20.96 12.33 -3.59
C GLN A 354 -21.62 13.66 -3.17
N GLY A 355 -20.87 14.77 -3.14
CA GLY A 355 -21.38 16.08 -2.78
C GLY A 355 -21.66 16.18 -1.28
N LYS A 356 -22.80 16.75 -0.89
CA LYS A 356 -23.18 17.04 0.51
C LYS A 356 -23.66 15.82 1.32
N THR A 357 -23.76 14.66 0.68
CA THR A 357 -24.13 13.40 1.35
C THR A 357 -22.92 12.77 2.06
N CYS A 358 -21.72 13.20 1.68
CA CYS A 358 -20.50 13.24 2.49
C CYS A 358 -20.12 14.71 2.75
#